data_AF-A0A2V6ZBX7-F1
#
_entry.id   AF-A0A2V6ZBX7-F1
#
_cell.length_a   1.000
_cell.length_b   1.000
_cell.length_c   1.000
_cell.angle_alpha   90.00
_cell.angle_beta   90.00
_cell.angle_gamma   90.00
#
_symmetry.space_group_name_H-M   'P 1'
#
loop_
_entity.id
_entity.type
_entity.pdbx_description
1 polymer ?
#
loop_
_entity_poly.entity_id
_entity_poly.type
_entity_poly.pdbx_seq_one_letter_code
_entity_poly.pdbx_strand_id
1 'polypeptide(L)'
;MNDECTLREKARQAISGGRLPTRKPDRTLGGLGSGSTCAVCGELLTLTQVELEIEFNRHGSTPGLDTYHLHPRRFTIWDLVRHTLHARAPSA
;
A
#
# COMPACT_ATOMS: atom_id res chain seq x y z
N MET A 1 6.51 -11.47 -12.48
CA MET A 1 7.28 -11.48 -11.21
C MET A 1 8.24 -10.30 -11.29
N ASN A 2 8.00 -9.19 -10.57
CA ASN A 2 8.90 -8.04 -10.59
C ASN A 2 10.02 -8.23 -9.55
N ASP A 3 11.26 -7.91 -9.89
CA ASP A 3 12.40 -7.89 -8.97
C ASP A 3 12.18 -6.93 -7.80
N GLU A 4 12.85 -7.20 -6.67
CA GLU A 4 12.64 -6.41 -5.45
C GLU A 4 12.97 -4.93 -5.62
N CYS A 5 14.09 -4.60 -6.30
CA CYS A 5 14.46 -3.22 -6.60
C CYS A 5 13.37 -2.48 -7.37
N THR A 6 12.79 -3.14 -8.39
CA THR A 6 11.69 -2.59 -9.19
C THR A 6 10.44 -2.37 -8.34
N LEU A 7 10.12 -3.30 -7.43
CA LEU A 7 8.98 -3.13 -6.53
C LEU A 7 9.19 -1.99 -5.53
N ARG A 8 10.41 -1.83 -5.02
CA ARG A 8 10.77 -0.74 -4.10
C ARG A 8 10.59 0.61 -4.78
N GLU A 9 11.01 0.73 -6.03
CA GLU A 9 10.84 1.94 -6.82
C GLU A 9 9.35 2.22 -7.10
N LYS A 10 8.58 1.21 -7.52
CA LYS A 10 7.13 1.34 -7.70
C LYS A 10 6.42 1.77 -6.41
N ALA A 11 6.83 1.24 -5.26
CA ALA A 11 6.27 1.64 -3.97
C ALA A 11 6.61 3.10 -3.62
N ARG A 12 7.84 3.57 -3.88
CA ARG A 12 8.20 4.98 -3.73
C ARG A 12 7.37 5.88 -4.63
N GLN A 13 7.21 5.51 -5.90
CA GLN A 13 6.38 6.26 -6.85
C GLN A 13 4.91 6.30 -6.44
N ALA A 14 4.36 5.21 -5.91
CA ALA A 14 2.99 5.18 -5.40
C ALA A 14 2.83 6.13 -4.19
N ILE A 15 3.82 6.19 -3.31
CA ILE A 15 3.84 7.10 -2.17
C ILE A 15 3.98 8.57 -2.64
N SER A 16 5.00 8.87 -3.43
CA SER A 16 5.27 10.23 -3.92
C SER A 16 4.15 10.77 -4.81
N GLY A 17 3.46 9.89 -5.54
CA GLY A 17 2.27 10.22 -6.34
C GLY A 17 0.97 10.26 -5.55
N GLY A 18 0.99 10.10 -4.22
CA GLY A 18 -0.19 10.18 -3.36
C GLY A 18 -1.16 8.99 -3.47
N ARG A 19 -0.80 7.93 -4.19
CA ARG A 19 -1.64 6.71 -4.31
C ARG A 19 -1.59 5.83 -3.08
N LEU A 20 -0.53 5.92 -2.28
CA LEU A 20 -0.40 5.17 -1.04
C LEU A 20 0.10 6.09 0.08
N PRO A 21 -0.52 6.03 1.28
CA PRO A 21 -0.03 6.80 2.43
C PRO A 21 1.36 6.34 2.89
N THR A 22 2.07 7.20 3.63
CA THR A 22 3.29 6.85 4.36
C THR A 22 3.02 6.40 5.80
N ARG A 23 1.82 6.66 6.32
CA ARG A 23 1.43 6.24 7.67
C ARG A 23 1.11 4.75 7.74
N LYS A 24 1.12 4.20 8.96
CA LYS A 24 0.64 2.83 9.22
C LYS A 24 -0.86 2.74 8.90
N PRO A 25 -1.35 1.65 8.28
CA PRO A 25 -2.78 1.46 8.08
C PRO A 25 -3.47 1.21 9.42
N ASP A 26 -4.72 1.62 9.52
CA ASP A 26 -5.51 1.44 10.75
C ASP A 26 -6.01 -0.01 10.84
N ARG A 27 -6.30 -0.62 9.69
CA ARG A 27 -6.64 -2.05 9.58
C ARG A 27 -5.99 -2.67 8.34
N THR A 28 -5.78 -3.98 8.42
CA THR A 28 -5.33 -4.79 7.29
C THR A 28 -6.14 -6.08 7.29
N LEU A 29 -6.80 -6.36 6.18
CA LEU A 29 -7.66 -7.53 6.00
C LEU A 29 -7.08 -8.40 4.89
N GLY A 30 -7.03 -9.71 5.13
CA GLY A 30 -6.57 -10.69 4.14
C GLY A 30 -7.77 -11.39 3.51
N GLY A 31 -7.71 -11.61 2.19
CA GLY A 31 -8.77 -12.26 1.45
C GLY A 31 -8.31 -12.80 0.10
N LEU A 32 -9.27 -13.28 -0.68
CA LEU A 32 -9.07 -13.53 -2.10
C LEU A 32 -9.22 -12.23 -2.87
N GLY A 33 -8.54 -12.13 -4.01
CA GLY A 33 -8.58 -10.95 -4.86
C GLY A 33 -10.00 -10.60 -5.26
N SER A 34 -10.33 -9.33 -5.18
CA SER A 34 -11.65 -8.78 -5.48
C SER A 34 -11.84 -8.37 -6.94
N GLY A 35 -10.81 -8.53 -7.78
CA GLY A 35 -10.74 -7.89 -9.10
C GLY A 35 -10.23 -6.43 -9.04
N SER A 36 -9.89 -5.94 -7.85
CA SER A 36 -9.31 -4.62 -7.66
C SER A 36 -7.89 -4.52 -8.24
N THR A 37 -7.42 -3.30 -8.48
CA THR A 37 -6.07 -3.06 -8.99
C THR A 37 -5.09 -2.86 -7.83
N CYS A 38 -3.96 -3.56 -7.88
CA CYS A 38 -2.91 -3.40 -6.88
C CYS A 38 -2.32 -1.99 -6.92
N ALA A 39 -2.40 -1.26 -5.80
CA ALA A 39 -1.96 0.13 -5.70
C ALA A 39 -0.44 0.35 -5.93
N VAL A 40 0.37 -0.71 -5.82
CA VAL A 40 1.83 -0.66 -6.06
C VAL A 40 2.19 -0.99 -7.50
N CYS A 41 1.73 -2.13 -8.03
CA CYS A 41 2.16 -2.58 -9.36
C CYS A 41 1.19 -2.26 -10.49
N GLY A 42 -0.05 -1.87 -10.19
CA GLY A 42 -1.08 -1.59 -11.20
C GLY A 42 -1.70 -2.84 -11.84
N GLU A 43 -1.33 -4.04 -11.39
CA GLU A 43 -1.87 -5.31 -11.89
C GLU A 43 -3.17 -5.66 -11.14
N LEU A 44 -4.12 -6.31 -11.83
CA LEU A 44 -5.37 -6.80 -11.23
C LEU A 44 -5.10 -7.92 -10.23
N LEU A 45 -5.84 -7.89 -9.12
CA LEU A 45 -5.88 -8.93 -8.09
C LEU A 45 -6.99 -9.92 -8.45
N THR A 46 -6.62 -11.05 -9.06
CA THR A 46 -7.58 -12.05 -9.52
C THR A 46 -8.25 -12.77 -8.35
N LEU A 47 -9.45 -13.31 -8.56
CA LEU A 47 -10.20 -14.08 -7.53
C LEU A 47 -9.43 -15.29 -6.96
N THR A 48 -8.39 -15.74 -7.66
CA THR A 48 -7.51 -16.85 -7.26
C THR A 48 -6.25 -16.41 -6.53
N GLN A 49 -5.93 -15.11 -6.53
CA GLN A 49 -4.78 -14.55 -5.83
C GLN A 49 -5.17 -14.16 -4.41
N VAL A 50 -4.20 -14.21 -3.50
CA VAL A 50 -4.37 -13.60 -2.17
C VAL A 50 -4.21 -12.08 -2.33
N GLU A 51 -5.13 -11.35 -1.70
CA GLU A 51 -5.16 -9.90 -1.60
C GLU A 51 -5.05 -9.48 -0.14
N LEU A 52 -4.37 -8.36 0.08
CA LEU A 52 -4.43 -7.59 1.30
C LEU A 52 -5.14 -6.28 1.02
N GLU A 53 -6.19 -6.04 1.79
CA GLU A 53 -6.87 -4.76 1.86
C GLU A 53 -6.29 -3.97 3.05
N ILE A 54 -5.90 -2.72 2.82
CA ILE A 54 -5.44 -1.81 3.88
C ILE A 54 -6.37 -0.62 3.97
N GLU A 55 -6.79 -0.30 5.20
CA GLU A 55 -7.79 0.72 5.47
C GLU A 55 -7.18 1.87 6.28
N PHE A 56 -7.55 3.08 5.92
CA PHE A 56 -7.12 4.32 6.56
C PHE A 56 -8.35 5.18 6.88
N ASN A 57 -8.63 5.38 8.16
CA ASN A 57 -9.64 6.31 8.62
C ASN A 57 -9.20 7.75 8.28
N ARG A 58 -10.09 8.48 7.62
CA ARG A 58 -10.00 9.92 7.45
C ARG A 58 -10.81 10.58 8.55
N HIS A 59 -10.12 11.41 9.33
CA HIS A 59 -10.72 12.26 10.35
C HIS A 59 -10.69 13.70 9.85
N GLY A 60 -11.76 14.47 10.07
CA GLY A 60 -11.87 15.87 9.63
C GLY A 60 -13.26 16.23 9.15
N SER A 61 -13.38 17.31 8.37
CA SER A 61 -14.65 17.85 7.87
C SER A 61 -15.43 16.88 6.98
N THR A 62 -14.74 15.92 6.34
CA THR A 62 -15.36 14.83 5.59
C THR A 62 -14.80 13.50 6.10
N PRO A 63 -15.39 12.92 7.15
CA PRO A 63 -14.96 11.62 7.66
C PRO A 63 -15.21 10.53 6.63
N GLY A 64 -14.36 9.51 6.61
CA GLY A 64 -14.51 8.39 5.69
C GLY A 64 -13.40 7.36 5.82
N LEU A 65 -13.45 6.36 4.96
CA LEU A 65 -12.48 5.27 4.91
C LEU A 65 -11.81 5.26 3.54
N ASP A 66 -10.48 5.34 3.51
CA ASP A 66 -9.70 5.07 2.32
C ASP A 66 -9.23 3.62 2.35
N THR A 67 -9.53 2.89 1.28
CA THR A 67 -9.22 1.47 1.17
C THR A 67 -8.33 1.25 -0.05
N TYR A 68 -7.25 0.51 0.15
CA TYR A 68 -6.30 0.16 -0.91
C TYR A 68 -6.05 -1.33 -0.96
N HIS A 69 -5.83 -1.81 -2.16
CA HIS A 69 -5.72 -3.23 -2.47
C HIS A 69 -4.30 -3.56 -2.91
N LEU A 70 -3.70 -4.60 -2.34
CA LEU A 70 -2.33 -4.98 -2.59
C LEU A 70 -2.15 -6.50 -2.64
N HIS A 71 -1.22 -6.96 -3.47
CA HIS A 71 -0.70 -8.30 -3.28
C HIS A 71 0.13 -8.36 -1.98
N PRO A 72 0.17 -9.50 -1.27
CA PRO A 72 0.97 -9.65 -0.04
C PRO A 72 2.44 -9.24 -0.19
N ARG A 73 3.10 -9.65 -1.28
CA ARG A 73 4.49 -9.25 -1.54
C ARG A 73 4.66 -7.77 -1.83
N ARG A 74 3.65 -7.10 -2.41
CA ARG A 74 3.73 -5.64 -2.66
C ARG A 74 3.48 -4.85 -1.38
N PHE A 75 2.61 -5.36 -0.51
CA PHE A 75 2.41 -4.80 0.82
C PHE A 75 3.69 -4.79 1.64
N THR A 76 4.44 -5.90 1.70
CA THR A 76 5.70 -5.93 2.48
C THR A 76 6.74 -4.93 1.98
N ILE A 77 6.83 -4.74 0.66
CA ILE A 77 7.74 -3.75 0.06
C ILE A 77 7.30 -2.32 0.37
N TRP A 78 6.01 -2.02 0.24
CA TRP A 78 5.48 -0.71 0.63
C TRP A 78 5.70 -0.45 2.13
N ASP A 79 5.44 -1.43 3.00
CA ASP A 79 5.67 -1.29 4.45
C ASP A 79 7.14 -0.98 4.74
N LEU A 80 8.07 -1.72 4.13
CA LEU A 80 9.50 -1.43 4.26
C LEU A 80 9.86 -0.02 3.78
N VAL A 81 9.37 0.39 2.60
CA VAL A 81 9.65 1.72 2.05
C VAL A 81 9.12 2.82 2.98
N ARG A 82 7.87 2.71 3.46
CA ARG A 82 7.33 3.74 4.36
C ARG A 82 8.13 3.83 5.67
N HIS A 83 8.58 2.71 6.24
CA HIS A 83 9.44 2.74 7.44
C HIS A 83 10.77 3.45 7.16
N THR A 84 11.40 3.19 6.00
CA THR A 84 12.66 3.87 5.64
C THR A 84 12.49 5.37 5.40
N LEU A 85 11.32 5.83 4.97
CA LEU A 85 11.04 7.26 4.81
C LEU A 85 10.90 7.96 6.17
N HIS A 86 10.24 7.32 7.15
CA HIS A 86 10.13 7.83 8.52
C HIS A 86 11.47 7.84 9.25
N ALA A 87 12.29 6.79 9.08
CA ALA A 87 13.63 6.73 9.68
C ALA A 87 14.60 7.80 9.14
N ARG A 88 14.28 8.43 8.00
CA ARG A 88 15.08 9.49 7.36
C ARG A 88 14.65 10.90 7.75
N ALA A 89 13.54 11.06 8.48
CA ALA A 89 13.17 12.34 9.05
C ALA A 89 13.98 12.52 10.36
N PRO A 90 14.94 13.46 10.45
CA PRO A 90 15.51 13.80 11.75
C PRO A 90 14.39 14.37 12.61
N SER A 91 14.28 13.88 13.85
CA SER A 91 13.46 14.50 14.88
C SER A 91 13.82 15.98 14.94
N ALA A 92 12.90 16.85 14.51
CA ALA A 92 12.96 18.28 14.73
C ALA A 92 12.40 18.60 16.12
#